data_AF-A0A2V7X8V9-F1
#
_entry.id   AF-A0A2V7X8V9-F1
#
_cell.length_a   1.000
_cell.length_b   1.000
_cell.length_c   1.000
_cell.angle_alpha   90.00
_cell.angle_beta   90.00
_cell.angle_gamma   90.00
#
_symmetry.space_group_name_H-M   'P 1'
#
loop_
_entity.id
_entity.type
_entity.pdbx_description
1 polymer ?
#
loop_
_entity_poly.entity_id
_entity_poly.type
_entity_poly.pdbx_seq_one_letter_code
_entity_poly.pdbx_strand_id
1 'polypeptide(L)'
;MPAAVPILVTSLEGTQFSEVCETLVVNAHGCAILTRVKLDSGVPLHLHTKEGREATAHVVSCQPNDSETRTWRLGAKLDRPQNFWGLKESPKDWASPSVIVQARAPQTLVPTTPMPSHKGPPQPNQPSAAVLDRVARELQSQVTKMIAESVGPLQVEVSALKEKLARRDSNPSRFEVSLSSIPPELQQQLELRLRNDFGPKVIAEARHQSADLLAGAKSAIEQKTIEAYQQFTGRVAEDLKGVEKRAQDLSAHIFDNAREHMRRGLQDFHQQLLEGGNSLKRLSEQLLEFLQQSLNDEHDARRGDLEKLRLRVESESSHLREQMDSLDSRIAKLNAATEVFESGLDQRLRQMSTTIVGDVRQQLAVEANAMLEGLTARSVTALQCQLDEAADKMKIFQNGIVDATSQTLKLEAAKAFQAFGESMEKMTNHSVERWRSKLAGSLSTVAKNLSEQLQLDDSSDAGARETD
;
A
#
# COMPACT_ATOMS: atom_id res chain seq x y z
N MET A 1 -2.93 18.61 -14.12
CA MET A 1 -3.45 18.78 -15.49
C MET A 1 -2.27 18.83 -16.45
N PRO A 2 -2.22 18.03 -17.51
CA PRO A 2 -1.19 18.17 -18.54
C PRO A 2 -1.38 19.51 -19.25
N ALA A 3 -0.34 20.33 -19.33
CA ALA A 3 -0.35 21.58 -20.10
C ALA A 3 1.08 21.99 -20.42
N ALA A 4 1.36 22.29 -21.69
CA ALA A 4 2.64 22.79 -22.16
C ALA A 4 2.68 24.32 -22.07
N VAL A 5 3.06 24.84 -20.90
CA VAL A 5 3.26 26.27 -20.67
C VAL A 5 4.76 26.56 -20.65
N PRO A 6 5.27 27.44 -21.54
CA PRO A 6 6.68 27.83 -21.52
C PRO A 6 6.94 28.83 -20.40
N ILE A 7 7.80 28.46 -19.46
CA ILE A 7 8.20 29.30 -18.31
C ILE A 7 9.72 29.48 -18.29
N LEU A 8 10.18 30.67 -17.92
CA LEU A 8 11.58 30.91 -17.58
C LEU A 8 11.79 30.47 -16.12
N VAL A 9 12.77 29.59 -15.89
CA VAL A 9 13.09 29.05 -14.57
C VAL A 9 14.48 29.50 -14.18
N THR A 10 14.57 30.33 -13.15
CA THR A 10 15.83 30.89 -12.65
C THR A 10 16.11 30.37 -11.24
N SER A 11 17.27 29.76 -11.01
CA SER A 11 17.67 29.32 -9.66
C SER A 11 18.18 30.50 -8.84
N LEU A 12 17.70 30.64 -7.60
CA LEU A 12 18.05 31.77 -6.72
C LEU A 12 19.32 31.51 -5.90
N GLU A 13 19.66 30.25 -5.65
CA GLU A 13 20.89 29.86 -4.92
C GLU A 13 21.63 28.69 -5.60
N GLY A 14 22.90 28.50 -5.26
CA GLY A 14 23.74 27.37 -5.66
C GLY A 14 24.32 27.45 -7.08
N THR A 15 23.48 27.40 -8.10
CA THR A 15 23.90 27.40 -9.52
C THR A 15 23.16 28.47 -10.32
N GLN A 16 23.86 29.18 -11.21
CA GLN A 16 23.25 30.17 -12.12
C GLN A 16 22.54 29.45 -13.28
N PHE A 17 21.43 28.80 -12.95
CA PHE A 17 20.54 28.19 -13.92
C PHE A 17 19.45 29.19 -14.33
N SER A 18 19.32 29.45 -15.63
CA SER A 18 18.23 30.24 -16.22
C SER A 18 17.88 29.65 -17.59
N GLU A 19 16.89 28.77 -17.65
CA GLU A 19 16.45 28.07 -18.86
C GLU A 19 14.95 28.31 -19.09
N VAL A 20 14.54 28.43 -20.36
CA VAL A 20 13.11 28.41 -20.72
C VAL A 20 12.69 26.95 -20.84
N CYS A 21 11.94 26.47 -19.86
CA CYS A 21 11.45 25.10 -19.78
C CYS A 21 9.96 25.04 -20.14
N GLU A 22 9.53 23.92 -20.72
CA GLU A 22 8.10 23.63 -20.90
C GLU A 22 7.60 22.77 -19.74
N THR A 23 6.43 23.13 -19.20
CA THR A 23 5.73 22.28 -18.22
C THR A 23 5.16 21.04 -18.89
N LEU A 24 5.28 19.88 -18.25
CA LEU A 24 4.59 18.66 -18.64
C LEU A 24 3.20 18.59 -17.96
N VAL A 25 3.19 18.85 -16.65
CA VAL A 25 1.99 18.79 -15.81
C VAL A 25 2.02 19.95 -14.85
N VAL A 26 0.88 20.65 -14.72
CA VAL A 26 0.67 21.77 -13.81
C VAL A 26 -0.50 21.49 -12.85
N ASN A 27 -0.41 22.02 -11.64
CA ASN A 27 -1.53 22.12 -10.70
C ASN A 27 -1.44 23.45 -9.91
N ALA A 28 -2.42 23.74 -9.05
CA ALA A 28 -2.37 24.96 -8.23
C ALA A 28 -1.12 25.07 -7.34
N HIS A 29 -0.51 23.94 -6.97
CA HIS A 29 0.59 23.85 -6.01
C HIS A 29 1.99 23.74 -6.65
N GLY A 30 2.11 23.71 -7.98
CA GLY A 30 3.38 23.38 -8.63
C GLY A 30 3.27 22.85 -10.05
N CYS A 31 4.40 22.39 -10.57
CA CYS A 31 4.52 21.80 -11.89
C CYS A 31 5.60 20.72 -11.95
N ALA A 32 5.57 19.91 -13.02
CA ALA A 32 6.70 19.13 -13.50
C ALA A 32 7.20 19.75 -14.81
N ILE A 33 8.51 19.96 -14.94
CA ILE A 33 9.17 20.48 -16.14
C ILE A 33 10.27 19.53 -16.63
N LEU A 34 10.69 19.70 -17.88
CA LEU A 34 11.94 19.11 -18.39
C LEU A 34 13.04 20.17 -18.41
N THR A 35 14.21 19.80 -17.88
CA THR A 35 15.44 20.61 -17.92
C THR A 35 16.63 19.75 -18.32
N ARG A 36 17.69 20.38 -18.86
CA ARG A 36 18.96 19.73 -19.18
C ARG A 36 19.90 19.62 -17.98
N VAL A 37 19.60 20.30 -16.87
CA VAL A 37 20.45 20.40 -15.69
C VAL A 37 19.81 19.67 -14.51
N LYS A 38 20.61 18.88 -13.77
CA LYS A 38 20.16 18.31 -12.50
C LYS A 38 20.16 19.41 -11.44
N LEU A 39 19.00 19.65 -10.83
CA LEU A 39 18.85 20.54 -9.68
C LEU A 39 18.51 19.69 -8.45
N ASP A 40 19.14 19.99 -7.32
CA ASP A 40 18.94 19.22 -6.10
C ASP A 40 17.64 19.64 -5.38
N SER A 41 17.11 18.74 -4.54
CA SER A 41 15.88 18.99 -3.78
C SER A 41 16.10 20.11 -2.74
N GLY A 42 15.11 20.98 -2.58
CA GLY A 42 15.17 22.16 -1.72
C GLY A 42 15.67 23.44 -2.37
N VAL A 43 16.23 23.40 -3.60
CA VAL A 43 16.73 24.61 -4.27
C VAL A 43 15.58 25.59 -4.57
N PRO A 44 15.69 26.87 -4.18
CA PRO A 44 14.71 27.91 -4.49
C PRO A 44 14.80 28.35 -5.96
N LEU A 45 13.64 28.41 -6.62
CA LEU A 45 13.45 28.77 -8.02
C LEU A 45 12.52 29.98 -8.14
N HIS A 46 12.86 30.89 -9.03
CA HIS A 46 11.99 31.95 -9.51
C HIS A 46 11.42 31.54 -10.87
N LEU A 47 10.09 31.45 -10.96
CA LEU A 47 9.36 31.09 -12.18
C LEU A 47 8.75 32.35 -12.79
N HIS A 48 8.94 32.55 -14.10
CA HIS A 48 8.36 33.68 -14.83
C HIS A 48 7.63 33.21 -16.09
N THR A 49 6.36 33.57 -16.26
CA THR A 49 5.58 33.24 -17.46
C THR A 49 5.73 34.29 -18.56
N LYS A 50 5.39 33.94 -19.80
CA LYS A 50 5.37 34.89 -20.93
C LYS A 50 4.38 36.05 -20.75
N GLU A 51 3.39 35.94 -19.86
CA GLU A 51 2.47 37.04 -19.56
C GLU A 51 2.95 38.00 -18.45
N GLY A 52 4.23 37.91 -18.04
CA GLY A 52 4.80 38.84 -17.05
C GLY A 52 4.44 38.50 -15.60
N ARG A 53 4.09 37.23 -15.31
CA ARG A 53 3.75 36.78 -13.95
C ARG A 53 4.92 36.04 -13.33
N GLU A 54 5.19 36.36 -12.07
CA GLU A 54 6.28 35.81 -11.27
C GLU A 54 5.74 34.97 -10.11
N ALA A 55 6.42 33.87 -9.78
CA ALA A 55 6.16 33.09 -8.58
C ALA A 55 7.41 32.35 -8.09
N THR A 56 7.57 32.27 -6.77
CA THR A 56 8.62 31.48 -6.14
C THR A 56 8.17 30.03 -5.93
N ALA A 57 9.11 29.11 -6.14
CA ALA A 57 8.92 27.68 -6.01
C ALA A 57 10.18 27.02 -5.43
N HIS A 58 10.06 25.80 -4.94
CA HIS A 58 11.19 24.99 -4.51
C HIS A 58 11.20 23.64 -5.23
N VAL A 59 12.39 23.13 -5.55
CA VAL A 59 12.56 21.78 -6.11
C VAL A 59 12.13 20.74 -5.08
N VAL A 60 11.21 19.86 -5.44
CA VAL A 60 10.81 18.70 -4.61
C VAL A 60 11.52 17.44 -5.07
N SER A 61 11.57 17.20 -6.37
CA SER A 61 12.16 15.98 -6.95
C SER A 61 12.85 16.26 -8.29
N CYS A 62 13.95 15.57 -8.55
CA CYS A 62 14.64 15.58 -9.85
C CYS A 62 14.96 14.14 -10.23
N GLN A 63 14.38 13.64 -11.32
CA GLN A 63 14.57 12.27 -11.81
C GLN A 63 15.07 12.29 -13.26
N PRO A 64 15.97 11.39 -13.69
CA PRO A 64 16.33 11.28 -15.10
C PRO A 64 15.10 10.86 -15.90
N ASN A 65 14.84 11.52 -17.03
CA ASN A 65 13.63 11.28 -17.81
C ASN A 65 13.76 10.08 -18.75
N ASP A 66 14.95 9.85 -19.31
CA ASP A 66 15.28 8.64 -20.07
C ASP A 66 16.81 8.43 -20.18
N SER A 67 17.28 7.23 -20.54
CA SER A 67 18.72 6.94 -20.57
C SER A 67 19.46 7.48 -21.81
N GLU A 68 18.75 7.70 -22.93
CA GLU A 68 19.33 8.21 -24.18
C GLU A 68 19.39 9.75 -24.24
N THR A 69 18.47 10.44 -23.54
CA THR A 69 18.45 11.91 -23.52
C THR A 69 18.95 12.41 -22.17
N ARG A 70 19.92 13.34 -22.16
CA ARG A 70 20.39 14.02 -20.95
C ARG A 70 19.37 15.05 -20.46
N THR A 71 18.15 14.60 -20.17
CA THR A 71 17.03 15.41 -19.69
C THR A 71 16.54 14.90 -18.34
N TRP A 72 16.23 15.84 -17.46
CA TRP A 72 15.77 15.60 -16.11
C TRP A 72 14.33 16.10 -15.97
N ARG A 73 13.47 15.26 -15.40
CA ARG A 73 12.13 15.62 -14.98
C ARG A 73 12.20 16.22 -13.58
N LEU A 74 11.97 17.52 -13.50
CA LEU A 74 12.01 18.29 -12.27
C LEU A 74 10.59 18.58 -11.78
N GLY A 75 10.27 18.18 -10.56
CA GLY A 75 9.06 18.58 -9.85
C GLY A 75 9.34 19.81 -8.99
N ALA A 76 8.68 20.93 -9.28
CA ALA A 76 8.77 22.18 -8.53
C ALA A 76 7.43 22.49 -7.85
N LYS A 77 7.47 22.83 -6.56
CA LYS A 77 6.29 23.21 -5.76
C LYS A 77 6.28 24.72 -5.54
N LEU A 78 5.18 25.38 -5.89
CA LEU A 78 4.95 26.81 -5.64
C LEU A 78 4.79 27.05 -4.13
N ASP A 79 5.34 28.16 -3.63
CA ASP A 79 5.21 28.56 -2.22
C ASP A 79 3.79 29.01 -1.88
N ARG A 80 3.10 29.59 -2.86
CA ARG A 80 1.71 30.03 -2.76
C ARG A 80 0.88 29.29 -3.81
N PRO A 81 -0.09 28.45 -3.41
CA PRO A 81 -0.91 27.74 -4.37
C PRO A 81 -1.89 28.72 -5.05
N GLN A 82 -1.74 28.90 -6.36
CA GLN A 82 -2.53 29.84 -7.16
C GLN A 82 -2.56 29.45 -8.64
N ASN A 83 -3.49 30.00 -9.44
CA ASN A 83 -3.47 29.88 -10.91
C ASN A 83 -2.38 30.77 -11.55
N PHE A 84 -1.12 30.54 -11.17
CA PHE A 84 0.06 31.15 -11.76
C PHE A 84 0.15 30.89 -13.27
N TRP A 85 -0.36 29.75 -13.71
CA TRP A 85 -0.38 29.31 -15.12
C TRP A 85 -1.32 30.15 -16.00
N GLY A 86 -2.38 30.75 -15.44
CA GLY A 86 -3.33 31.61 -16.18
C GLY A 86 -4.16 30.87 -17.21
N LEU A 87 -4.31 29.56 -17.01
CA LEU A 87 -5.17 28.73 -17.83
C LEU A 87 -6.61 29.15 -17.55
N LYS A 88 -7.30 29.62 -18.59
CA LYS A 88 -8.68 30.14 -18.51
C LYS A 88 -9.68 29.06 -18.05
N GLU A 89 -9.36 27.80 -18.33
CA GLU A 89 -10.13 26.62 -17.95
C GLU A 89 -9.44 25.86 -16.80
N SER A 90 -9.04 26.57 -15.74
CA SER A 90 -8.53 25.92 -14.53
C SER A 90 -9.66 25.27 -13.71
N PRO A 91 -9.44 24.10 -13.09
CA PRO A 91 -10.35 23.54 -12.08
C PRO A 91 -10.70 24.57 -10.99
N LYS A 92 -11.94 24.52 -10.48
CA LYS A 92 -12.45 25.48 -9.48
C LYS A 92 -11.57 25.56 -8.24
N ASP A 93 -10.94 24.45 -7.86
CA ASP A 93 -10.07 24.31 -6.69
C ASP A 93 -8.74 25.08 -6.80
N TRP A 94 -8.43 25.67 -7.97
CA TRP A 94 -7.25 26.54 -8.16
C TRP A 94 -7.55 28.01 -7.84
N ALA A 95 -8.82 28.36 -7.66
CA ALA A 95 -9.27 29.69 -7.24
C ALA A 95 -9.45 29.71 -5.71
N SER A 96 -8.34 29.61 -4.97
CA SER A 96 -8.35 29.92 -3.53
C SER A 96 -8.84 31.37 -3.34
N PRO A 97 -9.71 31.65 -2.34
CA PRO A 97 -10.32 32.96 -2.19
C PRO A 97 -9.25 34.00 -1.86
N SER A 98 -9.09 34.99 -2.74
CA SER A 98 -8.22 36.14 -2.51
C SER A 98 -8.70 36.90 -1.27
N VAL A 99 -8.00 36.74 -0.14
CA VAL A 99 -8.04 37.74 0.92
C VAL A 99 -7.40 38.99 0.35
N ILE A 100 -8.23 39.96 -0.02
CA ILE A 100 -7.78 41.23 -0.62
C ILE A 100 -7.08 42.06 0.46
N VAL A 101 -5.77 41.87 0.59
CA VAL A 101 -4.86 42.87 1.13
C VAL A 101 -4.06 43.42 -0.02
N GLN A 102 -4.61 44.41 -0.73
CA GLN A 102 -3.78 45.33 -1.48
C GLN A 102 -4.28 46.77 -1.41
N ALA A 103 -3.35 47.61 -0.96
CA ALA A 103 -3.47 49.03 -0.72
C ALA A 103 -4.06 49.82 -1.90
N ARG A 104 -4.95 50.76 -1.58
CA ARG A 104 -5.48 51.74 -2.53
C ARG A 104 -4.60 52.99 -2.55
N ALA A 105 -3.81 53.17 -3.61
CA ALA A 105 -3.28 54.47 -4.02
C ALA A 105 -4.17 55.06 -5.14
N PRO A 106 -4.49 56.37 -5.14
CA PRO A 106 -5.47 56.94 -6.08
C PRO A 106 -4.85 57.54 -7.35
N GLN A 107 -5.56 57.43 -8.48
CA GLN A 107 -5.37 58.29 -9.67
C GLN A 107 -6.73 58.75 -10.25
N THR A 108 -7.10 59.99 -9.92
CA THR A 108 -7.33 61.13 -10.84
C THR A 108 -8.15 60.97 -12.15
N LEU A 109 -9.36 61.60 -12.18
CA LEU A 109 -10.08 62.25 -13.32
C LEU A 109 -10.65 61.38 -14.48
N VAL A 110 -11.79 61.64 -15.17
CA VAL A 110 -12.92 62.64 -15.18
C VAL A 110 -14.19 61.94 -15.81
N PRO A 111 -15.30 62.59 -16.25
CA PRO A 111 -16.26 63.52 -15.62
C PRO A 111 -17.75 63.06 -15.71
N THR A 112 -18.65 63.46 -14.78
CA THR A 112 -19.99 64.04 -15.09
C THR A 112 -20.78 64.46 -13.83
N THR A 113 -21.58 65.51 -13.97
CA THR A 113 -22.46 66.17 -12.98
C THR A 113 -23.95 65.96 -13.38
N PRO A 114 -24.99 66.39 -12.60
CA PRO A 114 -25.03 66.89 -11.22
C PRO A 114 -26.24 66.43 -10.32
N MET A 115 -26.01 66.34 -8.99
CA MET A 115 -26.95 66.69 -7.88
C MET A 115 -28.30 65.93 -7.71
N PRO A 116 -29.02 66.03 -6.55
CA PRO A 116 -28.76 66.83 -5.33
C PRO A 116 -28.80 66.09 -3.96
N SER A 117 -28.09 66.69 -2.98
CA SER A 117 -28.44 66.85 -1.54
C SER A 117 -28.71 65.65 -0.60
N HIS A 118 -27.97 65.58 0.51
CA HIS A 118 -28.47 65.83 1.89
C HIS A 118 -27.30 66.03 2.90
N LYS A 119 -27.57 66.32 4.19
CA LYS A 119 -26.73 67.19 5.06
C LYS A 119 -25.85 66.50 6.14
N GLY A 120 -24.63 67.04 6.31
CA GLY A 120 -23.89 67.25 7.59
C GLY A 120 -23.11 66.07 8.21
N PRO A 121 -22.21 66.29 9.21
CA PRO A 121 -21.63 67.54 9.76
C PRO A 121 -20.08 67.65 9.53
N PRO A 122 -19.40 68.78 9.89
CA PRO A 122 -18.00 69.02 9.50
C PRO A 122 -16.93 68.58 10.52
N GLN A 123 -15.78 68.07 10.02
CA GLN A 123 -14.53 67.85 10.78
C GLN A 123 -13.54 69.03 10.58
N PRO A 124 -12.52 69.18 11.46
CA PRO A 124 -11.77 70.43 11.61
C PRO A 124 -10.69 70.66 10.54
N ASN A 125 -10.50 71.94 10.18
CA ASN A 125 -9.57 72.38 9.14
C ASN A 125 -8.10 72.30 9.58
N GLN A 126 -7.25 71.68 8.75
CA GLN A 126 -5.84 72.07 8.66
C GLN A 126 -5.75 73.39 7.85
N PRO A 127 -4.87 74.35 8.23
CA PRO A 127 -4.74 75.62 7.55
C PRO A 127 -4.00 75.44 6.22
N SER A 128 -4.73 75.42 5.11
CA SER A 128 -4.14 75.47 3.77
C SER A 128 -3.56 76.86 3.48
N ALA A 129 -2.57 76.93 2.59
CA ALA A 129 -1.81 78.16 2.29
C ALA A 129 -2.68 79.37 1.88
N ALA A 130 -3.91 79.14 1.39
CA ALA A 130 -4.88 80.19 1.08
C ALA A 130 -5.32 81.03 2.31
N VAL A 131 -5.23 80.48 3.54
CA VAL A 131 -5.51 81.22 4.77
C VAL A 131 -4.38 82.20 5.08
N LEU A 132 -3.13 81.77 4.94
CA LEU A 132 -1.95 82.63 5.12
C LEU A 132 -1.93 83.77 4.09
N ASP A 133 -2.27 83.48 2.84
CA ASP A 133 -2.33 84.49 1.78
C ASP A 133 -3.50 85.50 1.96
N ARG A 134 -4.62 85.07 2.58
CA ARG A 134 -5.66 85.98 3.05
C ARG A 134 -5.17 86.89 4.19
N VAL A 135 -4.56 86.31 5.21
CA VAL A 135 -4.02 87.04 6.36
C VAL A 135 -2.93 88.04 5.93
N ALA A 136 -2.07 87.67 4.97
CA ALA A 136 -1.07 88.56 4.39
C ALA A 136 -1.70 89.77 3.66
N ARG A 137 -2.76 89.53 2.86
CA ARG A 137 -3.49 90.61 2.17
C ARG A 137 -4.29 91.49 3.13
N GLU A 138 -4.80 90.93 4.22
CA GLU A 138 -5.53 91.67 5.26
C GLU A 138 -4.58 92.51 6.13
N LEU A 139 -3.38 92.02 6.45
CA LEU A 139 -2.31 92.81 7.03
C LEU A 139 -1.83 93.93 6.08
N GLN A 140 -1.69 93.67 4.78
CA GLN A 140 -1.35 94.71 3.80
C GLN A 140 -2.44 95.80 3.70
N SER A 141 -3.73 95.43 3.70
CA SER A 141 -4.82 96.41 3.67
C SER A 141 -4.88 97.23 4.97
N GLN A 142 -4.62 96.60 6.12
CA GLN A 142 -4.59 97.29 7.41
C GLN A 142 -3.38 98.23 7.54
N VAL A 143 -2.19 97.82 7.09
CA VAL A 143 -0.98 98.66 7.06
C VAL A 143 -1.14 99.82 6.08
N THR A 144 -1.65 99.59 4.86
CA THR A 144 -1.90 100.69 3.91
C THR A 144 -2.98 101.66 4.41
N LYS A 145 -3.98 101.19 5.15
CA LYS A 145 -4.97 102.06 5.82
C LYS A 145 -4.33 102.93 6.91
N MET A 146 -3.51 102.36 7.79
CA MET A 146 -2.78 103.14 8.81
C MET A 146 -1.81 104.16 8.19
N ILE A 147 -1.16 103.82 7.08
CA ILE A 147 -0.33 104.76 6.32
C ILE A 147 -1.18 105.89 5.73
N ALA A 148 -2.33 105.59 5.13
CA ALA A 148 -3.24 106.61 4.59
C ALA A 148 -3.81 107.53 5.68
N GLU A 149 -4.18 106.99 6.84
CA GLU A 149 -4.63 107.74 8.02
C GLU A 149 -3.52 108.65 8.58
N SER A 150 -2.25 108.25 8.47
CA SER A 150 -1.09 109.04 8.94
C SER A 150 -0.62 110.10 7.93
N VAL A 151 -0.69 109.81 6.62
CA VAL A 151 -0.20 110.69 5.54
C VAL A 151 -1.26 111.72 5.13
N GLY A 152 -2.56 111.38 5.21
CA GLY A 152 -3.68 112.27 4.91
C GLY A 152 -3.60 113.66 5.58
N PRO A 153 -3.47 113.78 6.92
CA PRO A 153 -3.41 115.08 7.58
C PRO A 153 -2.18 115.89 7.18
N LEU A 154 -1.01 115.25 7.02
CA LEU A 154 0.21 115.91 6.57
C LEU A 154 0.07 116.47 5.14
N GLN A 155 -0.60 115.75 4.24
CA GLN A 155 -0.90 116.23 2.88
C GLN A 155 -1.79 117.49 2.89
N VAL A 156 -2.75 117.55 3.81
CA VAL A 156 -3.64 118.72 3.99
C VAL A 156 -2.89 119.91 4.60
N GLU A 157 -2.02 119.70 5.59
CA GLU A 157 -1.21 120.78 6.16
C GLU A 157 -0.21 121.36 5.14
N VAL A 158 0.43 120.51 4.33
CA VAL A 158 1.31 120.96 3.23
C VAL A 158 0.54 121.75 2.18
N SER A 159 -0.67 121.35 1.82
CA SER A 159 -1.50 122.11 0.86
C SER A 159 -2.00 123.44 1.44
N ALA A 160 -2.38 123.47 2.73
CA ALA A 160 -2.75 124.69 3.44
C ALA A 160 -1.58 125.66 3.62
N LEU A 161 -0.36 125.17 3.84
CA LEU A 161 0.86 125.99 3.85
C LEU A 161 1.18 126.54 2.46
N LYS A 162 1.01 125.74 1.40
CA LYS A 162 1.17 126.19 0.00
C LYS A 162 0.16 127.28 -0.36
N GLU A 163 -1.09 127.16 0.09
CA GLU A 163 -2.11 128.21 -0.10
C GLU A 163 -1.81 129.47 0.72
N LYS A 164 -1.35 129.33 1.97
CA LYS A 164 -0.88 130.47 2.79
C LYS A 164 0.31 131.20 2.18
N LEU A 165 1.19 130.51 1.45
CA LEU A 165 2.28 131.12 0.70
C LEU A 165 1.75 131.90 -0.52
N ALA A 166 0.90 131.30 -1.35
CA ALA A 166 0.29 131.98 -2.49
C ALA A 166 -0.56 133.22 -2.10
N ARG A 167 -1.22 133.18 -0.93
CA ARG A 167 -1.94 134.34 -0.36
C ARG A 167 -1.00 135.46 0.13
N ARG A 168 0.26 135.16 0.43
CA ARG A 168 1.29 136.13 0.84
C ARG A 168 1.87 136.87 -0.37
N ASP A 169 2.07 136.17 -1.48
CA ASP A 169 2.54 136.77 -2.74
C ASP A 169 1.49 137.70 -3.39
N SER A 170 0.22 137.57 -2.99
CA SER A 170 -0.91 138.36 -3.54
C SER A 170 -1.28 139.61 -2.72
N ASN A 171 -0.60 139.90 -1.61
CA ASN A 171 -0.88 141.05 -0.73
C ASN A 171 0.41 141.77 -0.28
N PRO A 172 0.95 142.74 -1.04
CA PRO A 172 2.11 143.53 -0.62
C PRO A 172 1.77 144.41 0.60
N SER A 173 2.40 144.14 1.74
CA SER A 173 2.06 144.77 3.02
C SER A 173 2.71 146.14 3.21
N ARG A 174 1.95 147.21 2.93
CA ARG A 174 1.92 148.56 3.56
C ARG A 174 3.21 149.35 3.90
N PHE A 175 4.41 148.85 3.62
CA PHE A 175 5.70 149.47 4.00
C PHE A 175 6.53 149.98 2.82
N GLU A 176 6.09 149.80 1.57
CA GLU A 176 6.79 150.34 0.38
C GLU A 176 6.52 151.84 0.13
N VAL A 177 5.58 152.46 0.85
CA VAL A 177 5.28 153.89 0.74
C VAL A 177 6.16 154.70 1.72
N SER A 178 7.47 154.80 1.43
CA SER A 178 8.39 155.86 1.94
C SER A 178 9.82 155.80 1.34
N LEU A 179 10.03 155.28 0.12
CA LEU A 179 11.36 155.17 -0.51
C LEU A 179 11.49 155.93 -1.85
N SER A 180 10.87 157.11 -1.96
CA SER A 180 11.07 158.04 -3.09
C SER A 180 11.49 159.45 -2.67
N SER A 181 11.83 159.65 -1.39
CA SER A 181 12.23 160.95 -0.84
C SER A 181 13.23 160.81 0.33
N ILE A 182 14.21 159.93 0.18
CA ILE A 182 15.39 159.82 1.06
C ILE A 182 16.62 160.24 0.25
N PRO A 183 17.52 161.10 0.76
CA PRO A 183 18.77 161.46 0.10
C PRO A 183 19.62 160.23 -0.28
N PRO A 184 20.30 160.22 -1.44
CA PRO A 184 20.96 159.02 -1.97
C PRO A 184 22.07 158.47 -1.07
N GLU A 185 22.67 159.28 -0.20
CA GLU A 185 23.66 158.83 0.79
C GLU A 185 23.05 157.87 1.83
N LEU A 186 21.80 158.12 2.26
CA LEU A 186 21.14 157.34 3.30
C LEU A 186 20.58 156.01 2.77
N GLN A 187 20.22 155.92 1.48
CA GLN A 187 19.79 154.66 0.89
C GLN A 187 20.93 153.63 0.85
N GLN A 188 22.13 154.02 0.37
CA GLN A 188 23.29 153.13 0.40
C GLN A 188 23.66 152.71 1.82
N GLN A 189 23.58 153.62 2.80
CA GLN A 189 23.84 153.29 4.21
C GLN A 189 22.80 152.31 4.81
N LEU A 190 21.53 152.43 4.43
CA LEU A 190 20.46 151.51 4.84
C LEU A 190 20.59 150.15 4.16
N GLU A 191 20.84 150.08 2.86
CA GLU A 191 21.08 148.83 2.13
C GLU A 191 22.32 148.10 2.66
N LEU A 192 23.41 148.83 2.94
CA LEU A 192 24.64 148.27 3.46
C LEU A 192 24.47 147.76 4.91
N ARG A 193 23.67 148.41 5.76
CA ARG A 193 23.27 147.85 7.08
C ARG A 193 22.26 146.71 6.98
N LEU A 194 21.28 146.76 6.08
CA LEU A 194 20.35 145.66 5.86
C LEU A 194 21.08 144.40 5.39
N ARG A 195 22.09 144.56 4.53
CA ARG A 195 22.89 143.47 3.98
C ARG A 195 23.99 142.96 4.92
N ASN A 196 24.64 143.84 5.69
CA ASN A 196 25.74 143.44 6.59
C ASN A 196 25.29 143.11 8.01
N ASP A 197 24.27 143.79 8.55
CA ASP A 197 23.85 143.60 9.96
C ASP A 197 22.56 142.81 10.10
N PHE A 198 21.51 143.11 9.32
CA PHE A 198 20.19 142.51 9.54
C PHE A 198 19.99 141.19 8.79
N GLY A 199 20.38 141.13 7.51
CA GLY A 199 20.32 139.91 6.68
C GLY A 199 20.98 138.70 7.33
N PRO A 200 22.28 138.75 7.72
CA PRO A 200 22.92 137.61 8.36
C PRO A 200 22.35 137.30 9.75
N LYS A 201 21.85 138.28 10.51
CA LYS A 201 21.18 138.02 11.81
C LYS A 201 19.85 137.29 11.61
N VAL A 202 18.99 137.76 10.72
CA VAL A 202 17.70 137.09 10.42
C VAL A 202 17.92 135.70 9.83
N ILE A 203 18.94 135.51 8.97
CA ILE A 203 19.29 134.19 8.44
C ILE A 203 19.88 133.28 9.54
N ALA A 204 20.71 133.80 10.45
CA ALA A 204 21.26 133.04 11.57
C ALA A 204 20.15 132.64 12.57
N GLU A 205 19.22 133.54 12.87
CA GLU A 205 18.10 133.29 13.78
C GLU A 205 17.06 132.35 13.17
N ALA A 206 16.73 132.50 11.88
CA ALA A 206 15.90 131.53 11.17
C ALA A 206 16.58 130.15 11.07
N ARG A 207 17.91 130.10 10.88
CA ARG A 207 18.68 128.83 10.93
C ARG A 207 18.64 128.22 12.32
N HIS A 208 18.84 129.01 13.38
CA HIS A 208 18.78 128.55 14.77
C HIS A 208 17.39 127.99 15.10
N GLN A 209 16.32 128.73 14.81
CA GLN A 209 14.94 128.26 14.98
C GLN A 209 14.66 126.99 14.17
N SER A 210 15.17 126.89 12.94
CA SER A 210 15.02 125.66 12.14
C SER A 210 15.81 124.48 12.70
N ALA A 211 17.01 124.72 13.26
CA ALA A 211 17.84 123.69 13.87
C ALA A 211 17.21 123.20 15.18
N ASP A 212 16.65 124.09 15.98
CA ASP A 212 15.97 123.75 17.24
C ASP A 212 14.67 122.97 16.97
N LEU A 213 13.88 123.38 15.97
CA LEU A 213 12.69 122.63 15.53
C LEU A 213 13.06 121.25 14.96
N LEU A 214 14.14 121.14 14.17
CA LEU A 214 14.62 119.86 13.66
C LEU A 214 15.21 118.97 14.77
N ALA A 215 15.89 119.54 15.77
CA ALA A 215 16.39 118.81 16.93
C ALA A 215 15.24 118.31 17.82
N GLY A 216 14.22 119.15 18.05
CA GLY A 216 12.98 118.77 18.75
C GLY A 216 12.22 117.67 18.01
N ALA A 217 12.04 117.81 16.69
CA ALA A 217 11.40 116.79 15.86
C ALA A 217 12.21 115.47 15.84
N LYS A 218 13.54 115.54 15.73
CA LYS A 218 14.43 114.37 15.81
C LYS A 218 14.28 113.66 17.15
N SER A 219 14.35 114.39 18.26
CA SER A 219 14.17 113.83 19.61
C SER A 219 12.78 113.19 19.79
N ALA A 220 11.73 113.83 19.28
CA ALA A 220 10.37 113.28 19.30
C ALA A 220 10.25 111.98 18.47
N ILE A 221 10.92 111.89 17.31
CA ILE A 221 10.97 110.68 16.48
C ILE A 221 11.80 109.57 17.16
N GLU A 222 12.95 109.90 17.76
CA GLU A 222 13.77 108.96 18.52
C GLU A 222 12.99 108.41 19.73
N GLN A 223 12.31 109.27 20.48
CA GLN A 223 11.45 108.84 21.57
C GLN A 223 10.28 107.97 21.08
N LYS A 224 9.57 108.36 20.01
CA LYS A 224 8.47 107.56 19.46
C LYS A 224 8.89 106.22 18.88
N THR A 225 10.08 106.13 18.29
CA THR A 225 10.62 104.85 17.79
C THR A 225 11.05 103.94 18.94
N ILE A 226 11.61 104.48 20.03
CA ILE A 226 11.90 103.70 21.25
C ILE A 226 10.60 103.21 21.90
N GLU A 227 9.60 104.08 22.08
CA GLU A 227 8.28 103.70 22.63
C GLU A 227 7.60 102.62 21.77
N ALA A 228 7.60 102.78 20.44
CA ALA A 228 7.03 101.79 19.52
C ALA A 228 7.79 100.45 19.56
N TYR A 229 9.12 100.48 19.66
CA TYR A 229 9.95 99.28 19.77
C TYR A 229 9.72 98.53 21.10
N GLN A 230 9.59 99.26 22.21
CA GLN A 230 9.24 98.67 23.51
C GLN A 230 7.83 98.06 23.50
N GLN A 231 6.84 98.73 22.89
CA GLN A 231 5.50 98.17 22.73
C GLN A 231 5.48 96.94 21.81
N PHE A 232 6.25 96.95 20.72
CA PHE A 232 6.36 95.81 19.81
C PHE A 232 7.01 94.61 20.49
N THR A 233 8.16 94.81 21.15
CA THR A 233 8.85 93.73 21.88
C THR A 233 8.02 93.18 23.04
N GLY A 234 7.26 94.03 23.74
CA GLY A 234 6.28 93.60 24.75
C GLY A 234 5.20 92.69 24.17
N ARG A 235 4.52 93.12 23.10
CA ARG A 235 3.48 92.33 22.41
C ARG A 235 4.02 91.00 21.88
N VAL A 236 5.18 91.02 21.22
CA VAL A 236 5.82 89.79 20.70
C VAL A 236 6.16 88.82 21.83
N ALA A 237 6.60 89.31 23.00
CA ALA A 237 6.87 88.45 24.16
C ALA A 237 5.59 87.85 24.77
N GLU A 238 4.47 88.60 24.77
CA GLU A 238 3.15 88.10 25.19
C GLU A 238 2.59 87.06 24.20
N ASP A 239 2.64 87.35 22.90
CA ASP A 239 2.21 86.44 21.84
C ASP A 239 3.05 85.16 21.83
N LEU A 240 4.38 85.25 22.03
CA LEU A 240 5.26 84.09 22.13
C LEU A 240 4.88 83.19 23.32
N LYS A 241 4.65 83.76 24.51
CA LYS A 241 4.16 83.02 25.69
C LYS A 241 2.78 82.40 25.44
N GLY A 242 1.90 83.09 24.72
CA GLY A 242 0.60 82.58 24.31
C GLY A 242 0.70 81.41 23.33
N VAL A 243 1.63 81.45 22.38
CA VAL A 243 1.94 80.34 21.46
C VAL A 243 2.55 79.16 22.21
N GLU A 244 3.54 79.41 23.08
CA GLU A 244 4.22 78.39 23.87
C GLU A 244 3.22 77.63 24.76
N LYS A 245 2.36 78.35 25.49
CA LYS A 245 1.31 77.72 26.30
C LYS A 245 0.36 76.87 25.45
N ARG A 246 -0.11 77.37 24.31
CA ARG A 246 -0.96 76.58 23.39
C ARG A 246 -0.24 75.34 22.84
N ALA A 247 1.07 75.42 22.59
CA ALA A 247 1.86 74.28 22.16
C ALA A 247 2.02 73.23 23.27
N GLN A 248 2.25 73.66 24.52
CA GLN A 248 2.29 72.80 25.69
C GLN A 248 0.94 72.11 25.92
N ASP A 249 -0.16 72.86 25.96
CA ASP A 249 -1.54 72.35 26.12
C ASP A 249 -1.89 71.34 25.01
N LEU A 250 -1.54 71.64 23.75
CA LEU A 250 -1.75 70.73 22.62
C LEU A 250 -0.89 69.45 22.73
N SER A 251 0.36 69.56 23.19
CA SER A 251 1.25 68.41 23.37
C SER A 251 0.75 67.46 24.46
N ALA A 252 0.24 68.00 25.57
CA ALA A 252 -0.37 67.21 26.64
C ALA A 252 -1.63 66.50 26.14
N HIS A 253 -2.52 67.20 25.44
CA HIS A 253 -3.72 66.60 24.86
C HIS A 253 -3.40 65.52 23.81
N ILE A 254 -2.38 65.70 22.97
CA ILE A 254 -1.91 64.67 22.03
C ILE A 254 -1.41 63.44 22.79
N PHE A 255 -0.61 63.63 23.86
CA PHE A 255 -0.07 62.54 24.65
C PHE A 255 -1.17 61.74 25.36
N ASP A 256 -2.11 62.41 26.01
CA ASP A 256 -3.23 61.76 26.71
C ASP A 256 -4.15 61.01 25.74
N ASN A 257 -4.47 61.60 24.58
CA ASN A 257 -5.28 60.94 23.56
C ASN A 257 -4.55 59.73 22.94
N ALA A 258 -3.24 59.85 22.67
CA ALA A 258 -2.43 58.73 22.18
C ALA A 258 -2.33 57.59 23.22
N ARG A 259 -2.14 57.93 24.49
CA ARG A 259 -2.10 56.98 25.61
C ARG A 259 -3.44 56.26 25.78
N GLU A 260 -4.55 56.99 25.71
CA GLU A 260 -5.89 56.43 25.85
C GLU A 260 -6.30 55.59 24.62
N HIS A 261 -5.90 55.97 23.41
CA HIS A 261 -6.07 55.14 22.22
C HIS A 261 -5.23 53.85 22.29
N MET A 262 -3.98 53.93 22.76
CA MET A 262 -3.16 52.74 23.02
C MET A 262 -3.79 51.84 24.09
N ARG A 263 -4.31 52.42 25.18
CA ARG A 263 -4.98 51.67 26.25
C ARG A 263 -6.22 50.93 25.74
N ARG A 264 -7.06 51.58 24.94
CA ARG A 264 -8.23 50.93 24.29
C ARG A 264 -7.80 49.86 23.28
N GLY A 265 -6.89 50.18 22.37
CA GLY A 265 -6.40 49.20 21.38
C GLY A 265 -5.75 47.97 22.02
N LEU A 266 -5.06 48.12 23.15
CA LEU A 266 -4.50 46.99 23.90
C LEU A 266 -5.60 46.14 24.58
N GLN A 267 -6.67 46.77 25.08
CA GLN A 267 -7.84 46.06 25.62
C GLN A 267 -8.59 45.31 24.53
N ASP A 268 -8.85 45.94 23.38
CA ASP A 268 -9.51 45.33 22.22
C ASP A 268 -8.68 44.14 21.69
N PHE A 269 -7.36 44.30 21.60
CA PHE A 269 -6.45 43.21 21.21
C PHE A 269 -6.42 42.06 22.23
N HIS A 270 -6.44 42.36 23.53
CA HIS A 270 -6.52 41.32 24.56
C HIS A 270 -7.85 40.56 24.50
N GLN A 271 -8.97 41.27 24.29
CA GLN A 271 -10.29 40.69 24.08
C GLN A 271 -10.30 39.75 22.86
N GLN A 272 -9.76 40.22 21.72
CA GLN A 272 -9.62 39.40 20.50
C GLN A 272 -8.72 38.18 20.69
N LEU A 273 -7.64 38.27 21.49
CA LEU A 273 -6.81 37.12 21.84
C LEU A 273 -7.56 36.09 22.69
N LEU A 274 -8.38 36.52 23.66
CA LEU A 274 -9.20 35.63 24.46
C LEU A 274 -10.30 34.95 23.62
N GLU A 275 -10.96 35.69 22.74
CA GLU A 275 -11.96 35.16 21.80
C GLU A 275 -11.33 34.21 20.77
N GLY A 276 -10.14 34.55 20.27
CA GLY A 276 -9.31 33.68 19.43
C GLY A 276 -8.90 32.38 20.14
N GLY A 277 -8.46 32.48 21.40
CA GLY A 277 -8.13 31.31 22.22
C GLY A 277 -9.34 30.41 22.50
N ASN A 278 -10.49 31.01 22.84
CA ASN A 278 -11.73 30.28 23.10
C ASN A 278 -12.30 29.61 21.84
N SER A 279 -12.25 30.29 20.69
CA SER A 279 -12.67 29.73 19.40
C SER A 279 -11.73 28.61 18.93
N LEU A 280 -10.40 28.76 19.10
CA LEU A 280 -9.44 27.68 18.84
C LEU A 280 -9.67 26.48 19.75
N LYS A 281 -9.93 26.69 21.05
CA LYS A 281 -10.26 25.62 22.00
C LYS A 281 -11.51 24.86 21.55
N ARG A 282 -12.59 25.58 21.22
CA ARG A 282 -13.83 24.98 20.69
C ARG A 282 -13.57 24.20 19.39
N LEU A 283 -12.78 24.73 18.45
CA LEU A 283 -12.43 24.00 17.22
C LEU A 283 -11.62 22.73 17.52
N SER A 284 -10.73 22.76 18.52
CA SER A 284 -9.98 21.56 18.94
C SER A 284 -10.88 20.51 19.61
N GLU A 285 -11.87 20.93 20.39
CA GLU A 285 -12.87 20.05 21.00
C GLU A 285 -13.76 19.42 19.91
N GLN A 286 -14.25 20.20 18.95
CA GLN A 286 -15.03 19.71 17.81
C GLN A 286 -14.24 18.76 16.90
N LEU A 287 -12.95 19.01 16.68
CA LEU A 287 -12.09 18.12 15.91
C LEU A 287 -11.83 16.80 16.65
N LEU A 288 -11.62 16.85 17.97
CA LEU A 288 -11.44 15.66 18.80
C LEU A 288 -12.72 14.81 18.84
N GLU A 289 -13.89 15.43 19.02
CA GLU A 289 -15.20 14.77 18.96
C GLU A 289 -15.44 14.12 17.59
N PHE A 290 -15.15 14.83 16.50
CA PHE A 290 -15.25 14.29 15.13
C PHE A 290 -14.30 13.10 14.91
N LEU A 291 -13.03 13.19 15.33
CA LEU A 291 -12.08 12.08 15.21
C LEU A 291 -12.50 10.87 16.06
N GLN A 292 -12.98 11.10 17.28
CA GLN A 292 -13.45 10.04 18.18
C GLN A 292 -14.69 9.34 17.61
N GLN A 293 -15.64 10.10 17.05
CA GLN A 293 -16.83 9.54 16.42
C GLN A 293 -16.46 8.77 15.13
N SER A 294 -15.64 9.35 14.25
CA SER A 294 -15.17 8.68 13.04
C SER A 294 -14.42 7.38 13.34
N LEU A 295 -13.62 7.34 14.40
CA LEU A 295 -12.88 6.15 14.82
C LEU A 295 -13.81 5.08 15.42
N ASN A 296 -14.84 5.47 16.17
CA ASN A 296 -15.88 4.54 16.63
C ASN A 296 -16.69 3.97 15.46
N ASP A 297 -17.14 4.81 14.54
CA ASP A 297 -17.90 4.40 13.35
C ASP A 297 -17.09 3.41 12.49
N GLU A 298 -15.78 3.66 12.30
CA GLU A 298 -14.90 2.73 11.60
C GLU A 298 -14.67 1.43 12.39
N HIS A 299 -14.53 1.50 13.72
CA HIS A 299 -14.40 0.29 14.56
C HIS A 299 -15.66 -0.57 14.54
N ASP A 300 -16.84 0.02 14.58
CA ASP A 300 -18.11 -0.70 14.53
C ASP A 300 -18.38 -1.27 13.13
N ALA A 301 -18.02 -0.55 12.07
CA ALA A 301 -18.03 -1.08 10.70
C ALA A 301 -17.10 -2.30 10.54
N ARG A 302 -15.85 -2.20 11.01
CA ARG A 302 -14.88 -3.31 11.02
C ARG A 302 -15.36 -4.49 11.87
N ARG A 303 -16.04 -4.24 13.01
CA ARG A 303 -16.64 -5.30 13.83
C ARG A 303 -17.74 -6.03 13.07
N GLY A 304 -18.65 -5.29 12.42
CA GLY A 304 -19.71 -5.86 11.59
C GLY A 304 -19.18 -6.67 10.41
N ASP A 305 -18.07 -6.26 9.80
CA ASP A 305 -17.43 -7.06 8.73
C ASP A 305 -16.72 -8.31 9.25
N LEU A 306 -16.11 -8.27 10.44
CA LEU A 306 -15.59 -9.47 11.11
C LEU A 306 -16.71 -10.45 11.48
N GLU A 307 -17.87 -9.96 11.91
CA GLU A 307 -19.05 -10.79 12.20
C GLU A 307 -19.60 -11.45 10.91
N LYS A 308 -19.71 -10.72 9.80
CA LYS A 308 -20.07 -11.29 8.49
C LYS A 308 -19.07 -12.34 8.02
N LEU A 309 -17.76 -12.09 8.18
CA LEU A 309 -16.72 -13.05 7.85
C LEU A 309 -16.81 -14.30 8.72
N ARG A 310 -17.05 -14.15 10.01
CA ARG A 310 -17.26 -15.27 10.94
C ARG A 310 -18.46 -16.12 10.54
N LEU A 311 -19.61 -15.52 10.25
CA LEU A 311 -20.79 -16.24 9.77
C LEU A 311 -20.53 -16.98 8.44
N ARG A 312 -19.78 -16.37 7.52
CA ARG A 312 -19.35 -17.04 6.28
C ARG A 312 -18.46 -18.24 6.57
N VAL A 313 -17.43 -18.09 7.41
CA VAL A 313 -16.52 -19.18 7.81
C VAL A 313 -17.27 -20.29 8.52
N GLU A 314 -18.22 -19.97 9.40
CA GLU A 314 -19.08 -20.95 10.06
C GLU A 314 -19.90 -21.73 9.01
N SER A 315 -20.54 -21.04 8.05
CA SER A 315 -21.31 -21.69 6.95
C SER A 315 -20.46 -22.53 5.98
N GLU A 316 -19.24 -22.08 5.68
CA GLU A 316 -18.29 -22.80 4.83
C GLU A 316 -17.74 -24.03 5.57
N SER A 317 -17.51 -23.92 6.89
CA SER A 317 -17.08 -25.04 7.73
C SER A 317 -18.15 -26.12 7.89
N SER A 318 -19.44 -25.75 7.95
CA SER A 318 -20.54 -26.73 7.93
C SER A 318 -20.63 -27.40 6.56
N HIS A 319 -20.51 -26.64 5.48
CA HIS A 319 -20.56 -27.20 4.12
C HIS A 319 -19.40 -28.15 3.84
N LEU A 320 -18.18 -27.80 4.24
CA LEU A 320 -17.01 -28.68 4.13
C LEU A 320 -17.18 -29.94 5.00
N ARG A 321 -17.78 -29.84 6.19
CA ARG A 321 -18.08 -31.01 7.03
C ARG A 321 -19.11 -31.93 6.37
N GLU A 322 -20.19 -31.39 5.79
CA GLU A 322 -21.14 -32.18 4.98
C GLU A 322 -20.46 -32.89 3.79
N GLN A 323 -19.51 -32.23 3.12
CA GLN A 323 -18.72 -32.85 2.05
C GLN A 323 -17.80 -33.96 2.57
N MET A 324 -17.18 -33.80 3.74
CA MET A 324 -16.37 -34.83 4.38
C MET A 324 -17.22 -36.04 4.79
N ASP A 325 -18.36 -35.82 5.46
CA ASP A 325 -19.29 -36.90 5.86
C ASP A 325 -19.82 -37.67 4.62
N SER A 326 -20.06 -36.95 3.52
CA SER A 326 -20.43 -37.54 2.22
C SER A 326 -19.30 -38.39 1.63
N LEU A 327 -18.05 -37.91 1.66
CA LEU A 327 -16.88 -38.66 1.22
C LEU A 327 -16.62 -39.90 2.09
N ASP A 328 -16.71 -39.79 3.41
CA ASP A 328 -16.59 -40.91 4.33
C ASP A 328 -17.68 -41.96 4.08
N SER A 329 -18.92 -41.53 3.80
CA SER A 329 -19.99 -42.46 3.40
C SER A 329 -19.70 -43.20 2.08
N ARG A 330 -18.97 -42.57 1.16
CA ARG A 330 -18.53 -43.18 -0.12
C ARG A 330 -17.35 -44.12 0.08
N ILE A 331 -16.40 -43.78 0.95
CA ILE A 331 -15.27 -44.62 1.34
C ILE A 331 -15.79 -45.87 2.06
N ALA A 332 -16.71 -45.73 3.00
CA ALA A 332 -17.34 -46.86 3.68
C ALA A 332 -18.07 -47.81 2.70
N LYS A 333 -18.83 -47.26 1.74
CA LYS A 333 -19.47 -48.05 0.67
C LYS A 333 -18.45 -48.76 -0.24
N LEU A 334 -17.34 -48.09 -0.57
CA LEU A 334 -16.28 -48.69 -1.38
C LEU A 334 -15.58 -49.83 -0.62
N ASN A 335 -15.24 -49.64 0.65
CA ASN A 335 -14.63 -50.67 1.48
C ASN A 335 -15.54 -51.89 1.62
N ALA A 336 -16.83 -51.69 1.90
CA ALA A 336 -17.80 -52.80 1.94
C ALA A 336 -17.93 -53.54 0.59
N ALA A 337 -17.87 -52.81 -0.53
CA ALA A 337 -17.85 -53.44 -1.86
C ALA A 337 -16.54 -54.24 -2.11
N THR A 338 -15.40 -53.74 -1.64
CA THR A 338 -14.11 -54.45 -1.69
C THR A 338 -14.15 -55.72 -0.83
N GLU A 339 -14.64 -55.67 0.41
CA GLU A 339 -14.79 -56.84 1.28
C GLU A 339 -15.70 -57.92 0.66
N VAL A 340 -16.81 -57.52 0.02
CA VAL A 340 -17.70 -58.42 -0.72
C VAL A 340 -17.01 -59.00 -1.96
N PHE A 341 -16.18 -58.23 -2.66
CA PHE A 341 -15.42 -58.70 -3.81
C PHE A 341 -14.29 -59.67 -3.41
N GLU A 342 -13.53 -59.35 -2.37
CA GLU A 342 -12.48 -60.20 -1.82
C GLU A 342 -13.05 -61.53 -1.32
N SER A 343 -14.09 -61.50 -0.48
CA SER A 343 -14.76 -62.72 0.00
C SER A 343 -15.41 -63.53 -1.13
N GLY A 344 -15.96 -62.88 -2.16
CA GLY A 344 -16.49 -63.52 -3.36
C GLY A 344 -15.41 -64.19 -4.23
N LEU A 345 -14.25 -63.54 -4.40
CA LEU A 345 -13.08 -64.14 -5.07
C LEU A 345 -12.56 -65.33 -4.27
N ASP A 346 -12.39 -65.19 -2.96
CA ASP A 346 -11.94 -66.25 -2.06
C ASP A 346 -12.87 -67.47 -2.12
N GLN A 347 -14.19 -67.24 -2.08
CA GLN A 347 -15.18 -68.29 -2.22
C GLN A 347 -15.06 -68.98 -3.58
N ARG A 348 -14.94 -68.23 -4.68
CA ARG A 348 -14.81 -68.79 -6.04
C ARG A 348 -13.50 -69.55 -6.23
N LEU A 349 -12.38 -69.06 -5.70
CA LEU A 349 -11.08 -69.74 -5.73
C LEU A 349 -11.11 -71.03 -4.91
N ARG A 350 -11.71 -71.02 -3.72
CA ARG A 350 -11.92 -72.24 -2.91
C ARG A 350 -12.78 -73.24 -3.66
N GLN A 351 -13.92 -72.83 -4.22
CA GLN A 351 -14.80 -73.70 -5.02
C GLN A 351 -14.04 -74.31 -6.21
N MET A 352 -13.41 -73.47 -7.03
CA MET A 352 -12.64 -73.92 -8.19
C MET A 352 -11.50 -74.86 -7.81
N SER A 353 -10.78 -74.59 -6.72
CA SER A 353 -9.75 -75.48 -6.17
C SER A 353 -10.36 -76.82 -5.73
N THR A 354 -11.48 -76.82 -5.00
CA THR A 354 -12.14 -78.07 -4.59
C THR A 354 -12.68 -78.88 -5.76
N THR A 355 -13.20 -78.24 -6.81
CA THR A 355 -13.64 -78.92 -8.03
C THR A 355 -12.44 -79.50 -8.79
N ILE A 356 -11.40 -78.71 -9.09
CA ILE A 356 -10.22 -79.20 -9.82
C ILE A 356 -9.50 -80.32 -9.05
N VAL A 357 -9.30 -80.16 -7.74
CA VAL A 357 -8.69 -81.22 -6.91
C VAL A 357 -9.60 -82.44 -6.80
N GLY A 358 -10.91 -82.26 -6.77
CA GLY A 358 -11.90 -83.34 -6.84
C GLY A 358 -11.83 -84.13 -8.15
N ASP A 359 -11.87 -83.42 -9.28
CA ASP A 359 -11.80 -83.97 -10.64
C ASP A 359 -10.47 -84.71 -10.86
N VAL A 360 -9.33 -84.10 -10.50
CA VAL A 360 -8.01 -84.73 -10.60
C VAL A 360 -7.92 -85.97 -9.69
N ARG A 361 -8.45 -85.90 -8.46
CA ARG A 361 -8.50 -87.07 -7.56
C ARG A 361 -9.40 -88.17 -8.10
N GLN A 362 -10.51 -87.83 -8.75
CA GLN A 362 -11.42 -88.79 -9.36
C GLN A 362 -10.80 -89.44 -10.61
N GLN A 363 -10.15 -88.65 -11.48
CA GLN A 363 -9.37 -89.16 -12.62
C GLN A 363 -8.26 -90.11 -12.15
N LEU A 364 -7.45 -89.68 -11.17
CA LEU A 364 -6.40 -90.52 -10.60
C LEU A 364 -6.95 -91.80 -9.95
N ALA A 365 -8.11 -91.75 -9.28
CA ALA A 365 -8.75 -92.94 -8.72
C ALA A 365 -9.27 -93.90 -9.81
N VAL A 366 -9.82 -93.37 -10.91
CA VAL A 366 -10.25 -94.18 -12.07
C VAL A 366 -9.04 -94.82 -12.75
N GLU A 367 -7.97 -94.06 -13.01
CA GLU A 367 -6.73 -94.58 -13.60
C GLU A 367 -6.04 -95.60 -12.68
N ALA A 368 -5.97 -95.34 -11.37
CA ALA A 368 -5.41 -96.27 -10.40
C ALA A 368 -6.22 -97.57 -10.31
N ASN A 369 -7.55 -97.49 -10.29
CA ASN A 369 -8.41 -98.68 -10.32
C ASN A 369 -8.24 -99.45 -11.64
N ALA A 370 -8.21 -98.78 -12.79
CA ALA A 370 -7.97 -99.42 -14.09
C ALA A 370 -6.58 -100.09 -14.16
N MET A 371 -5.55 -99.49 -13.54
CA MET A 371 -4.23 -100.12 -13.40
C MET A 371 -4.26 -101.32 -12.45
N LEU A 372 -4.98 -101.26 -11.33
CA LEU A 372 -5.13 -102.38 -10.40
C LEU A 372 -5.93 -103.53 -11.02
N GLU A 373 -7.03 -103.26 -11.73
CA GLU A 373 -7.77 -104.25 -12.52
C GLU A 373 -6.88 -104.85 -13.63
N GLY A 374 -6.14 -104.02 -14.35
CA GLY A 374 -5.20 -104.47 -15.38
C GLY A 374 -4.01 -105.28 -14.84
N LEU A 375 -3.58 -105.04 -13.60
CA LEU A 375 -2.49 -105.77 -12.94
C LEU A 375 -2.99 -107.06 -12.28
N THR A 376 -4.17 -107.03 -11.64
CA THR A 376 -4.82 -108.24 -11.12
C THR A 376 -5.17 -109.20 -12.25
N ALA A 377 -5.78 -108.73 -13.35
CA ALA A 377 -6.04 -109.55 -14.54
C ALA A 377 -4.76 -110.17 -15.13
N ARG A 378 -3.67 -109.39 -15.24
CA ARG A 378 -2.35 -109.91 -15.64
C ARG A 378 -1.79 -110.95 -14.66
N SER A 379 -1.96 -110.74 -13.35
CA SER A 379 -1.50 -111.70 -12.34
C SER A 379 -2.30 -113.00 -12.37
N VAL A 380 -3.63 -112.92 -12.56
CA VAL A 380 -4.51 -114.10 -12.67
C VAL A 380 -4.19 -114.90 -13.93
N THR A 381 -4.04 -114.23 -15.08
CA THR A 381 -3.65 -114.91 -16.33
C THR A 381 -2.25 -115.51 -16.26
N ALA A 382 -1.27 -114.82 -15.66
CA ALA A 382 0.07 -115.36 -15.43
C ALA A 382 0.07 -116.58 -14.49
N LEU A 383 -0.67 -116.50 -13.36
CA LEU A 383 -0.83 -117.63 -12.43
C LEU A 383 -1.57 -118.79 -13.07
N GLN A 384 -2.57 -118.53 -13.91
CA GLN A 384 -3.30 -119.57 -14.63
C GLN A 384 -2.42 -120.25 -15.67
N CYS A 385 -1.66 -119.50 -16.48
CA CYS A 385 -0.66 -120.09 -17.38
C CYS A 385 0.42 -120.91 -16.63
N GLN A 386 0.88 -120.45 -15.47
CA GLN A 386 1.81 -121.22 -14.63
C GLN A 386 1.17 -122.49 -14.05
N LEU A 387 -0.12 -122.44 -13.69
CA LEU A 387 -0.86 -123.59 -13.20
C LEU A 387 -1.11 -124.62 -14.31
N ASP A 388 -1.47 -124.17 -15.51
CA ASP A 388 -1.65 -125.02 -16.69
C ASP A 388 -0.32 -125.67 -17.09
N GLU A 389 0.79 -124.91 -17.10
CA GLU A 389 2.14 -125.44 -17.35
C GLU A 389 2.56 -126.45 -16.27
N ALA A 390 2.21 -126.21 -14.99
CA ALA A 390 2.45 -127.15 -13.90
C ALA A 390 1.57 -128.40 -14.00
N ALA A 391 0.32 -128.27 -14.46
CA ALA A 391 -0.59 -129.38 -14.70
C ALA A 391 -0.12 -130.27 -15.86
N ASP A 392 0.36 -129.68 -16.96
CA ASP A 392 0.97 -130.43 -18.06
C ASP A 392 2.27 -131.13 -17.63
N LYS A 393 3.13 -130.47 -16.84
CA LYS A 393 4.32 -131.12 -16.24
C LYS A 393 3.94 -132.27 -15.32
N MET A 394 2.93 -132.11 -14.47
CA MET A 394 2.42 -133.19 -13.61
C MET A 394 1.83 -134.34 -14.43
N LYS A 395 1.11 -134.05 -15.52
CA LYS A 395 0.54 -135.06 -16.43
C LYS A 395 1.62 -135.84 -17.17
N ILE A 396 2.68 -135.18 -17.63
CA ILE A 396 3.86 -135.84 -18.21
C ILE A 396 4.53 -136.74 -17.16
N PHE A 397 4.72 -136.25 -15.93
CA PHE A 397 5.34 -137.03 -14.85
C PHE A 397 4.48 -138.23 -14.43
N GLN A 398 3.15 -138.05 -14.33
CA GLN A 398 2.19 -139.11 -14.04
C GLN A 398 2.19 -140.18 -15.13
N ASN A 399 2.18 -139.80 -16.41
CA ASN A 399 2.31 -140.74 -17.52
C ASN A 399 3.64 -141.50 -17.44
N GLY A 400 4.75 -140.82 -17.13
CA GLY A 400 6.05 -141.46 -16.93
C GLY A 400 6.07 -142.48 -15.78
N ILE A 401 5.39 -142.20 -14.66
CA ILE A 401 5.22 -143.17 -13.56
C ILE A 401 4.35 -144.36 -14.00
N VAL A 402 3.26 -144.11 -14.71
CA VAL A 402 2.37 -145.18 -15.22
C VAL A 402 3.10 -146.08 -16.20
N ASP A 403 3.90 -145.52 -17.11
CA ASP A 403 4.73 -146.30 -18.04
C ASP A 403 5.82 -147.09 -17.31
N ALA A 404 6.53 -146.48 -16.36
CA ALA A 404 7.56 -147.16 -15.57
C ALA A 404 7.01 -148.32 -14.73
N THR A 405 5.87 -148.11 -14.06
CA THR A 405 5.19 -149.16 -13.27
C THR A 405 4.59 -150.25 -14.18
N SER A 406 4.02 -149.90 -15.33
CA SER A 406 3.57 -150.85 -16.36
C SER A 406 4.71 -151.72 -16.89
N GLN A 407 5.88 -151.13 -17.16
CA GLN A 407 7.08 -151.88 -17.57
C GLN A 407 7.59 -152.81 -16.46
N THR A 408 7.61 -152.35 -15.22
CA THR A 408 8.06 -153.15 -14.07
C THR A 408 7.12 -154.34 -13.83
N LEU A 409 5.80 -154.10 -13.87
CA LEU A 409 4.77 -155.14 -13.75
C LEU A 409 4.89 -156.20 -14.85
N LYS A 410 5.14 -155.79 -16.11
CA LYS A 410 5.37 -156.73 -17.22
C LYS A 410 6.61 -157.60 -17.01
N LEU A 411 7.70 -157.01 -16.51
CA LEU A 411 8.96 -157.72 -16.29
C LEU A 411 8.87 -158.68 -15.08
N GLU A 412 8.09 -158.32 -14.06
CA GLU A 412 7.82 -159.16 -12.89
C GLU A 412 6.84 -160.31 -13.22
N ALA A 413 5.80 -160.04 -14.01
CA ALA A 413 4.90 -161.07 -14.53
C ALA A 413 5.65 -162.10 -15.41
N ALA A 414 6.57 -161.66 -16.26
CA ALA A 414 7.40 -162.55 -17.06
C ALA A 414 8.27 -163.50 -16.20
N LYS A 415 8.87 -162.97 -15.12
CA LYS A 415 9.62 -163.79 -14.14
C LYS A 415 8.71 -164.79 -13.41
N ALA A 416 7.50 -164.38 -13.03
CA ALA A 416 6.54 -165.26 -12.36
C ALA A 416 6.09 -166.43 -13.26
N PHE A 417 5.83 -166.18 -14.55
CA PHE A 417 5.51 -167.25 -15.50
C PHE A 417 6.67 -168.22 -15.73
N GLN A 418 7.92 -167.73 -15.76
CA GLN A 418 9.10 -168.58 -15.89
C GLN A 418 9.28 -169.50 -14.66
N ALA A 419 9.13 -168.96 -13.45
CA ALA A 419 9.20 -169.74 -12.20
C ALA A 419 8.06 -170.78 -12.08
N PHE A 420 6.87 -170.48 -12.61
CA PHE A 420 5.76 -171.43 -12.67
C PHE A 420 6.07 -172.61 -13.62
N GLY A 421 6.67 -172.34 -14.78
CA GLY A 421 7.08 -173.37 -15.74
C GLY A 421 8.04 -174.40 -15.13
N GLU A 422 9.12 -173.94 -14.50
CA GLU A 422 10.11 -174.81 -13.84
C GLU A 422 9.53 -175.63 -12.68
N SER A 423 8.48 -175.13 -12.01
CA SER A 423 7.77 -175.84 -10.94
C SER A 423 6.88 -176.95 -11.48
N MET A 424 6.19 -176.72 -12.61
CA MET A 424 5.30 -177.71 -13.22
C MET A 424 6.10 -178.87 -13.85
N GLU A 425 7.27 -178.62 -14.42
CA GLU A 425 8.18 -179.64 -14.96
C GLU A 425 8.78 -180.55 -13.86
N LYS A 426 9.05 -180.00 -12.66
CA LYS A 426 9.45 -180.82 -11.50
C LYS A 426 8.32 -181.72 -11.00
N MET A 427 7.08 -181.25 -11.06
CA MET A 427 5.90 -182.00 -10.61
C MET A 427 5.59 -183.21 -11.50
N THR A 428 5.72 -183.06 -12.82
CA THR A 428 5.50 -184.17 -13.77
C THR A 428 6.52 -185.27 -13.59
N ASN A 429 7.82 -184.95 -13.50
CA ASN A 429 8.88 -185.93 -13.26
C ASN A 429 8.68 -186.73 -11.95
N HIS A 430 8.36 -186.06 -10.84
CA HIS A 430 8.08 -186.73 -9.57
C HIS A 430 6.85 -187.66 -9.60
N SER A 431 5.85 -187.36 -10.45
CA SER A 431 4.68 -188.22 -10.60
C SER A 431 5.02 -189.53 -11.32
N VAL A 432 5.87 -189.48 -12.36
CA VAL A 432 6.25 -190.63 -13.19
C VAL A 432 7.12 -191.63 -12.41
N GLU A 433 8.06 -191.14 -11.60
CA GLU A 433 8.93 -191.99 -10.76
C GLU A 433 8.12 -192.77 -9.69
N ARG A 434 7.06 -192.17 -9.15
CA ARG A 434 6.12 -192.83 -8.22
C ARG A 434 5.37 -194.01 -8.85
N TRP A 435 4.88 -193.84 -10.07
CA TRP A 435 4.20 -194.91 -10.80
C TRP A 435 5.17 -196.04 -11.15
N ARG A 436 6.39 -195.71 -11.58
CA ARG A 436 7.44 -196.68 -11.93
C ARG A 436 7.85 -197.55 -10.72
N SER A 437 7.93 -196.94 -9.54
CA SER A 437 8.27 -197.64 -8.28
C SER A 437 7.14 -198.57 -7.80
N LYS A 438 5.87 -198.17 -7.93
CA LYS A 438 4.73 -199.02 -7.52
C LYS A 438 4.55 -200.26 -8.39
N LEU A 439 4.80 -200.17 -9.70
CA LEU A 439 4.62 -201.30 -10.63
C LEU A 439 5.68 -202.41 -10.44
N ALA A 440 6.90 -202.03 -10.06
CA ALA A 440 8.00 -202.98 -9.82
C ALA A 440 7.76 -203.84 -8.57
N GLY A 441 7.17 -203.26 -7.51
CA GLY A 441 6.82 -203.99 -6.29
C GLY A 441 5.81 -205.12 -6.52
N SER A 442 4.71 -204.84 -7.22
CA SER A 442 3.61 -205.80 -7.43
C SER A 442 3.95 -207.00 -8.30
N LEU A 443 4.93 -206.90 -9.20
CA LEU A 443 5.39 -208.04 -10.01
C LEU A 443 6.30 -208.98 -9.21
N SER A 444 7.06 -208.48 -8.23
CA SER A 444 7.94 -209.30 -7.40
C SER A 444 7.20 -210.22 -6.42
N THR A 445 6.04 -209.78 -5.92
CA THR A 445 5.21 -210.54 -4.97
C THR A 445 4.44 -211.69 -5.62
N VAL A 446 4.08 -211.59 -6.90
CA VAL A 446 3.38 -212.65 -7.64
C VAL A 446 4.33 -213.79 -8.03
N ALA A 447 5.59 -213.49 -8.37
CA ALA A 447 6.58 -214.51 -8.72
C ALA A 447 6.95 -215.44 -7.54
N LYS A 448 6.87 -214.94 -6.29
CA LYS A 448 7.25 -215.69 -5.09
C LYS A 448 6.20 -216.75 -4.67
N ASN A 449 4.91 -216.41 -4.79
CA ASN A 449 3.81 -217.32 -4.43
C ASN A 449 3.65 -218.53 -5.37
N LEU A 450 4.31 -218.55 -6.53
CA LEU A 450 4.28 -219.68 -7.47
C LEU A 450 5.41 -220.72 -7.23
N SER A 451 6.37 -220.45 -6.34
CA SER A 451 7.51 -221.36 -6.11
C SER A 451 7.41 -222.24 -4.84
N GLU A 452 6.48 -221.97 -3.92
CA GLU A 452 6.41 -222.68 -2.61
C GLU A 452 5.35 -223.80 -2.55
N GLN A 453 4.60 -224.06 -3.62
CA GLN A 453 3.43 -224.96 -3.58
C GLN A 453 3.58 -226.28 -4.36
N LEU A 454 4.80 -226.80 -4.49
CA LEU A 454 5.06 -228.08 -5.17
C LEU A 454 6.26 -228.86 -4.58
N GLN A 455 6.19 -229.24 -3.29
CA GLN A 455 6.76 -230.52 -2.80
C GLN A 455 6.38 -230.84 -1.32
N LEU A 456 5.61 -231.93 -1.15
CA LEU A 456 5.56 -232.83 0.03
C LEU A 456 5.28 -232.16 1.40
N ASP A 457 4.03 -231.96 1.86
CA ASP A 457 2.75 -232.69 1.70
C ASP A 457 2.57 -233.91 2.63
N ASP A 458 1.38 -234.01 3.23
CA ASP A 458 0.87 -234.98 4.23
C ASP A 458 1.46 -234.95 5.67
N SER A 459 0.82 -234.20 6.60
CA SER A 459 0.07 -234.79 7.75
C SER A 459 -0.34 -233.78 8.87
N SER A 460 -1.58 -233.96 9.37
CA SER A 460 -2.11 -233.57 10.70
C SER A 460 -2.35 -232.08 11.08
N ASP A 461 -3.22 -231.42 10.30
CA ASP A 461 -4.46 -230.76 10.77
C ASP A 461 -4.47 -229.85 12.03
N ALA A 462 -4.25 -228.54 11.81
CA ALA A 462 -4.81 -227.38 12.54
C ALA A 462 -4.44 -226.05 11.80
N GLY A 463 -5.14 -224.90 11.86
CA GLY A 463 -6.50 -224.60 12.33
C GLY A 463 -6.58 -223.55 13.47
N ALA A 464 -7.17 -222.35 13.36
CA ALA A 464 -7.56 -221.52 12.19
C ALA A 464 -7.70 -220.01 12.57
N ARG A 465 -7.41 -219.09 11.62
CA ARG A 465 -7.85 -217.67 11.47
C ARG A 465 -7.75 -216.66 12.65
N GLU A 466 -7.02 -215.56 12.43
CA GLU A 466 -7.57 -214.20 12.22
C GLU A 466 -6.49 -213.26 11.62
N THR A 467 -6.90 -212.14 11.00
CA THR A 467 -6.09 -211.43 9.97
C THR A 467 -6.13 -209.91 10.11
N ASP A 468 -4.94 -209.27 10.18
CA ASP A 468 -4.70 -207.82 10.07
C ASP A 468 -4.33 -207.39 8.62
#